data_AF-A0A229TAF6-F1
#
_entry.id   AF-A0A229TAF6-F1
#
_cell.length_a   1.000
_cell.length_b   1.000
_cell.length_c   1.000
_cell.angle_alpha   90.00
_cell.angle_beta   90.00
_cell.angle_gamma   90.00
#
_symmetry.space_group_name_H-M   'P 1'
#
loop_
_entity.id
_entity.type
_entity.pdbx_description
1 polymer ?
#
loop_
_entity_poly.entity_id
_entity_poly.type
_entity_poly.pdbx_seq_one_letter_code
_entity_poly.pdbx_strand_id
1 'polypeptide(L)'
;MRKGEPKTLRDAHEVVMDRRPPKDANPSVWLAFRLGNARLYKAVADVDRGHHHEALYWAGYEERQAGEISAELQAEAKSAD
;
A
#
# COMPACT_ATOMS: atom_id res chain seq x y z
N MET A 1 12.98 9.40 15.45
CA MET A 1 14.05 9.34 14.42
C MET A 1 13.38 9.41 13.06
N ARG A 2 13.83 10.29 12.14
CA ARG A 2 13.49 10.12 10.72
C ARG A 2 14.12 8.80 10.30
N LYS A 3 13.33 7.72 10.25
CA LYS A 3 13.78 6.45 9.66
C LYS A 3 14.14 6.79 8.21
N GLY A 4 15.36 6.45 7.79
CA GLY A 4 15.72 6.50 6.36
C GLY A 4 14.78 5.59 5.55
N GLU A 5 14.94 5.57 4.24
CA GLU A 5 14.15 4.68 3.38
C GLU A 5 14.21 3.23 3.91
N PRO A 6 13.07 2.54 4.08
CA PRO A 6 13.03 1.16 4.57
C PRO A 6 13.90 0.26 3.69
N LYS A 7 14.77 -0.53 4.32
CA LYS A 7 15.71 -1.41 3.60
C LYS A 7 15.41 -2.89 3.76
N THR A 8 14.48 -3.23 4.65
CA THR A 8 14.07 -4.61 4.91
C THR A 8 12.56 -4.73 4.85
N LEU A 9 12.06 -5.93 4.58
CA LEU A 9 10.62 -6.21 4.63
C LEU A 9 10.01 -5.86 5.99
N ARG A 10 10.74 -6.11 7.08
CA ARG A 10 10.31 -5.74 8.43
C ARG A 10 10.13 -4.23 8.59
N ASP A 11 11.10 -3.43 8.15
CA ASP A 11 11.00 -1.96 8.22
C ASP A 11 9.80 -1.45 7.41
N ALA A 12 9.53 -2.10 6.26
CA ALA A 12 8.36 -1.79 5.45
C ALA A 12 7.07 -2.04 6.22
N HIS A 13 6.93 -3.19 6.88
CA HIS A 13 5.76 -3.50 7.71
C HIS A 13 5.57 -2.51 8.85
N GLU A 14 6.63 -2.12 9.56
CA GLU A 14 6.54 -1.11 10.62
C GLU A 14 6.00 0.21 10.08
N VAL A 15 6.55 0.67 8.96
CA VAL A 15 6.16 1.93 8.33
C VAL A 15 4.73 1.87 7.76
N VAL A 16 4.26 0.70 7.32
CA VAL A 16 2.86 0.48 6.90
C VAL A 16 1.91 0.55 8.10
N MET A 17 2.27 -0.09 9.22
CA MET A 17 1.45 -0.09 10.43
C MET A 17 1.34 1.31 11.05
N ASP A 18 2.43 2.07 11.09
CA ASP A 18 2.45 3.45 11.61
C ASP A 18 1.57 4.41 10.80
N ARG A 19 1.41 4.17 9.50
CA ARG A 19 0.69 5.06 8.57
C ARG A 19 -0.72 4.59 8.24
N ARG A 20 -1.17 3.49 8.85
CA ARG A 20 -2.46 2.88 8.52
C ARG A 20 -3.62 3.84 8.82
N PRO A 21 -4.51 4.13 7.85
CA PRO A 21 -5.69 4.93 8.09
C PRO A 21 -6.64 4.28 9.11
N PRO A 22 -7.46 5.07 9.83
CA PRO A 22 -8.54 4.54 10.63
C PRO A 22 -9.59 3.84 9.76
N LYS A 23 -10.35 2.91 10.35
CA LYS A 23 -11.26 2.00 9.62
C LYS A 23 -12.35 2.74 8.84
N ASP A 24 -12.78 3.88 9.34
CA ASP A 24 -13.82 4.76 8.81
C ASP A 24 -13.26 5.90 7.95
N ALA A 25 -11.95 5.89 7.66
CA ALA A 25 -11.36 6.88 6.75
C ALA A 25 -12.03 6.82 5.38
N ASN A 26 -12.12 7.98 4.73
CA ASN A 26 -12.66 8.09 3.37
C ASN A 26 -11.96 7.07 2.43
N PRO A 27 -12.71 6.38 1.54
CA PRO A 27 -12.11 5.39 0.63
C PRO A 27 -10.95 5.95 -0.21
N SER A 28 -10.96 7.24 -0.57
CA SER A 28 -9.85 7.89 -1.28
C SER A 28 -8.55 7.94 -0.45
N VAL A 29 -8.64 8.04 0.87
CA VAL A 29 -7.48 7.98 1.78
C VAL A 29 -6.91 6.56 1.82
N TRP A 30 -7.80 5.56 1.90
CA TRP A 30 -7.41 4.16 1.79
C TRP A 30 -6.75 3.86 0.45
N LEU A 31 -7.29 4.35 -0.66
CA LEU A 31 -6.71 4.19 -1.99
C LEU A 31 -5.27 4.75 -2.05
N ALA A 32 -5.07 5.99 -1.57
CA ALA A 32 -3.75 6.61 -1.54
C ALA A 32 -2.75 5.82 -0.67
N PHE A 33 -3.20 5.31 0.49
CA PHE A 33 -2.40 4.46 1.37
C PHE A 33 -1.98 3.15 0.68
N ARG A 34 -2.91 2.43 0.07
CA ARG A 34 -2.64 1.16 -0.63
C ARG A 34 -1.63 1.35 -1.77
N LEU A 35 -1.82 2.37 -2.61
CA LEU A 35 -0.89 2.70 -3.69
C LEU A 35 0.49 3.11 -3.16
N GLY A 36 0.54 3.82 -2.03
CA GLY A 36 1.79 4.16 -1.35
C GLY A 36 2.55 2.92 -0.87
N ASN A 37 1.84 1.94 -0.29
CA ASN A 37 2.44 0.70 0.19
C ASN A 37 2.92 -0.19 -0.96
N ALA A 38 2.15 -0.27 -2.06
CA ALA A 38 2.59 -0.99 -3.25
C ALA A 38 3.95 -0.49 -3.75
N ARG A 39 4.13 0.84 -3.83
CA ARG A 39 5.43 1.44 -4.21
C ARG A 39 6.52 1.16 -3.20
N LEU A 40 6.20 1.23 -1.90
CA LEU A 40 7.16 0.91 -0.84
C LEU A 40 7.67 -0.52 -0.93
N TYR A 41 6.77 -1.50 -1.03
CA TYR A 41 7.17 -2.91 -1.09
C TYR A 41 7.94 -3.24 -2.37
N LYS A 42 7.62 -2.61 -3.51
CA LYS A 42 8.43 -2.73 -4.73
C LYS A 42 9.86 -2.22 -4.52
N ALA A 43 10.02 -1.03 -3.94
CA ALA A 43 11.34 -0.48 -3.65
C ALA A 43 12.14 -1.36 -2.68
N VAL A 44 11.48 -1.93 -1.67
CA VAL A 44 12.11 -2.86 -0.72
C VAL A 44 12.49 -4.18 -1.39
N ALA A 45 11.69 -4.70 -2.34
CA ALA A 45 12.02 -5.92 -3.05
C ALA A 45 13.34 -5.82 -3.84
N ASP A 46 13.70 -4.63 -4.32
CA ASP A 46 14.96 -4.40 -5.03
C ASP A 46 16.18 -4.38 -4.09
N VAL A 47 15.98 -3.99 -2.83
CA VAL A 47 17.05 -3.81 -1.82
C VAL A 47 17.21 -5.06 -0.94
N ASP A 48 16.10 -5.59 -0.41
CA ASP A 48 16.07 -6.79 0.44
C ASP A 48 15.94 -8.05 -0.42
N ARG A 49 17.04 -8.43 -1.07
CA ARG A 49 17.05 -9.59 -1.98
C ARG A 49 16.71 -10.92 -1.29
N GLY A 50 16.85 -11.00 0.04
CA GLY A 50 16.45 -12.18 0.82
C GLY A 50 14.94 -12.35 0.92
N HIS A 51 14.19 -11.25 0.88
CA HIS A 51 12.72 -11.22 0.91
C HIS A 51 12.10 -10.73 -0.39
N HIS A 52 12.87 -10.71 -1.49
CA HIS A 52 12.45 -10.14 -2.77
C HIS A 52 11.05 -10.60 -3.21
N HIS A 53 10.82 -11.91 -3.25
CA HIS A 53 9.54 -12.48 -3.68
C HIS A 53 8.40 -12.19 -2.71
N GLU A 54 8.67 -12.15 -1.40
CA GLU A 54 7.68 -11.82 -0.39
C GLU A 54 7.29 -10.34 -0.44
N ALA A 55 8.26 -9.45 -0.63
CA ALA A 55 8.01 -8.02 -0.85
C ALA A 55 7.20 -7.79 -2.14
N LEU A 56 7.51 -8.48 -3.24
CA LEU A 56 6.69 -8.41 -4.46
C LEU A 56 5.28 -8.96 -4.27
N TYR A 57 5.11 -10.02 -3.47
CA TYR A 57 3.78 -10.51 -3.10
C TYR A 57 2.96 -9.42 -2.41
N TRP A 58 3.53 -8.74 -1.41
CA TRP A 58 2.86 -7.66 -0.70
C TRP A 58 2.57 -6.47 -1.61
N ALA A 59 3.48 -6.12 -2.52
CA ALA A 59 3.22 -5.08 -3.51
C ALA A 59 1.99 -5.41 -4.36
N GLY A 60 1.91 -6.63 -4.90
CA GLY A 60 0.76 -7.06 -5.69
C GLY A 60 -0.54 -7.17 -4.87
N TYR A 61 -0.45 -7.55 -3.60
CA TYR A 61 -1.59 -7.51 -2.69
C TYR A 61 -2.14 -6.09 -2.53
N GLU A 62 -1.27 -5.12 -2.25
CA GLU A 62 -1.67 -3.72 -2.07
C GLU A 62 -2.25 -3.11 -3.35
N GLU A 63 -1.73 -3.49 -4.53
CA GLU A 63 -2.28 -3.07 -5.83
C GLU A 63 -3.69 -3.62 -6.08
N ARG A 64 -3.94 -4.89 -5.75
CA ARG A 64 -5.29 -5.48 -5.88
C ARG A 64 -6.29 -4.77 -4.98
N GLN A 65 -5.91 -4.52 -3.73
CA GLN A 65 -6.75 -3.78 -2.78
C GLN A 65 -7.02 -2.34 -3.23
N ALA A 66 -6.02 -1.66 -3.80
CA ALA A 66 -6.21 -0.35 -4.41
C ALA A 66 -7.18 -0.42 -5.61
N GLY A 67 -7.07 -1.45 -6.44
CA GLY A 67 -7.96 -1.68 -7.57
C GLY A 67 -9.42 -1.87 -7.16
N GLU A 68 -9.68 -2.64 -6.11
CA GLU A 68 -11.01 -2.84 -5.53
C GLU A 68 -11.64 -1.50 -5.09
N ILE A 69 -10.92 -0.71 -4.29
CA ILE A 69 -11.40 0.61 -3.82
C ILE A 69 -11.62 1.57 -4.99
N SER A 70 -10.72 1.56 -5.98
CA SER A 70 -10.86 2.41 -7.17
C SER A 70 -12.10 2.06 -7.98
N ALA A 71 -12.45 0.77 -8.07
CA ALA A 71 -13.65 0.33 -8.78
C ALA A 71 -14.92 0.75 -8.04
N GLU A 72 -14.94 0.63 -6.70
CA GLU A 72 -16.04 1.09 -5.85
C GLU A 72 -16.29 2.60 -6.02
N LEU A 73 -15.24 3.42 -5.92
CA LEU A 73 -15.33 4.87 -6.11
C LEU A 73 -15.85 5.26 -7.50
N GLN A 74 -15.47 4.53 -8.55
CA GLN A 74 -15.97 4.76 -9.91
C GLN A 74 -17.45 4.38 -10.05
N ALA A 75 -17.88 3.29 -9.42
CA ALA A 75 -19.28 2.86 -9.41
C ALA A 75 -20.18 3.85 -8.67
N GLU A 76 -19.72 4.39 -7.52
CA GLU A 76 -20.40 5.45 -6.78
C GLU A 76 -20.54 6.73 -7.61
N ALA A 77 -19.45 7.18 -8.25
CA ALA A 77 -19.48 8.37 -9.10
C ALA A 77 -20.48 8.22 -10.26
N LYS A 78 -20.55 7.04 -10.88
CA LYS A 78 -21.50 6.75 -11.95
C LYS A 78 -22.96 6.69 -11.48
N SER A 79 -23.21 6.37 -10.21
CA SER A 79 -24.57 6.27 -9.65
C SER A 79 -25.12 7.61 -9.18
N ALA A 80 -24.27 8.62 -9.06
CA ALA A 80 -24.62 9.98 -8.63
C ALA A 80 -24.89 10.95 -9.81
N ASP A 81 -24.73 10.48 -11.04
CA ASP A 81 -25.06 11.15 -12.32
C ASP A 81 -26.41 10.64 -12.85
#